data_AF-A0A7C7JEG7-F1
#
_entry.id   AF-A0A7C7JEG7-F1
#
_cell.length_a   1.000
_cell.length_b   1.000
_cell.length_c   1.000
_cell.angle_alpha   90.00
_cell.angle_beta   90.00
_cell.angle_gamma   90.00
#
_symmetry.space_group_name_H-M   'P 1'
#
loop_
_entity.id
_entity.type
_entity.pdbx_description
1 polymer ?
#
loop_
_entity_poly.entity_id
_entity_poly.type
_entity_poly.pdbx_seq_one_letter_code
_entity_poly.pdbx_strand_id
1 'polypeptide(L)'
;MTNKEIIRNSILLCSSMLILTAIFYLWFDISIAHWFYGYRHTRLHDFCANFYATLFMPAHWLFAAIVSTVCALWAKYRLGDRRMAHGCFFFAAAIFATMVIVWGLKLGLGRYRPTEYFQHQLYGFSWLSTKYATHSMPSGHSATAFAGFYSISLLWRRSWLTVLAWLLASSVAMSRLMAGAH
;
A
#
# COMPACT_ATOMS: atom_id res chain seq x y z
N MET A 1 17.40 -14.41 16.44
CA MET A 1 17.74 -14.26 15.01
C MET A 1 18.97 -13.40 14.88
N THR A 2 19.94 -13.84 14.10
CA THR A 2 21.12 -13.05 13.75
C THR A 2 20.79 -12.06 12.63
N ASN A 3 21.57 -10.97 12.48
CA ASN A 3 21.38 -10.01 11.39
C ASN A 3 21.44 -10.68 10.00
N LYS A 4 22.28 -11.71 9.85
CA LYS A 4 22.39 -12.50 8.61
C LYS A 4 21.09 -13.24 8.29
N GLU A 5 20.44 -13.84 9.30
CA GLU A 5 19.17 -14.53 9.12
C GLU A 5 18.04 -13.57 8.72
N ILE A 6 18.00 -12.38 9.33
CA ILE A 6 17.00 -11.36 8.98
C ILE A 6 17.15 -10.96 7.51
N ILE A 7 18.37 -10.61 7.09
CA ILE A 7 18.66 -10.22 5.71
C ILE A 7 18.28 -11.34 4.73
N ARG A 8 18.70 -12.59 5.01
CA ARG A 8 18.37 -13.75 4.18
C ARG A 8 16.86 -13.92 4.04
N ASN A 9 16.13 -13.91 5.15
CA ASN A 9 14.69 -14.12 5.15
C ASN A 9 13.95 -12.97 4.44
N SER A 10 14.42 -11.73 4.59
CA SER A 10 13.89 -10.58 3.85
C SER A 10 14.09 -10.72 2.35
N ILE A 11 15.29 -11.11 1.90
CA ILE A 11 15.57 -11.34 0.48
C ILE A 11 14.67 -12.44 -0.10
N LEU A 12 14.55 -13.56 0.62
CA LEU A 12 13.69 -14.67 0.20
C LEU A 12 12.22 -14.25 0.08
N LEU A 13 11.72 -13.49 1.06
CA LEU A 13 10.35 -12.97 1.03
C LEU A 13 10.13 -11.98 -0.10
N CYS A 14 11.04 -11.01 -0.30
CA CYS A 14 10.91 -10.06 -1.40
C CYS A 14 10.95 -10.77 -2.76
N SER A 15 11.85 -11.74 -2.92
CA SER A 15 11.97 -12.51 -4.16
C SER A 15 10.71 -13.34 -4.43
N SER A 16 10.15 -14.00 -3.41
CA SER A 16 8.92 -14.77 -3.57
C SER A 16 7.71 -13.89 -3.88
N MET A 17 7.60 -12.70 -3.28
CA MET A 17 6.55 -11.74 -3.59
C MET A 17 6.66 -11.19 -5.02
N LEU A 18 7.87 -10.98 -5.53
CA LEU A 18 8.09 -10.55 -6.92
C LEU A 18 7.68 -11.65 -7.91
N ILE A 19 8.07 -12.89 -7.65
CA ILE A 19 7.67 -14.05 -8.46
C ILE A 19 6.15 -14.19 -8.48
N LEU A 20 5.51 -14.11 -7.31
CA LEU A 20 4.06 -14.19 -7.20
C LEU A 20 3.38 -13.06 -7.99
N THR A 21 3.90 -11.83 -7.87
CA THR A 21 3.38 -10.68 -8.62
C THR A 21 3.49 -10.90 -10.13
N ALA A 22 4.60 -11.45 -10.61
CA ALA A 22 4.78 -11.78 -12.03
C ALA A 22 3.79 -12.86 -12.49
N ILE A 23 3.57 -13.90 -11.69
CA ILE A 23 2.57 -14.95 -11.99
C ILE A 23 1.17 -14.34 -12.09
N PHE A 24 0.77 -13.50 -11.12
CA PHE A 24 -0.53 -12.82 -11.14
C PHE A 24 -0.69 -11.90 -12.35
N TYR A 25 0.35 -11.13 -12.67
CA TYR A 25 0.36 -10.25 -13.84
C TYR A 25 0.18 -11.00 -15.16
N LEU A 26 0.87 -12.13 -15.34
CA LEU A 26 0.86 -12.87 -16.59
C LEU A 26 -0.42 -13.67 -16.81
N TRP A 27 -1.02 -14.21 -15.75
CA TRP A 27 -2.10 -15.21 -15.88
C TRP A 27 -3.47 -14.74 -15.38
N PHE A 28 -3.50 -13.78 -14.45
CA PHE A 28 -4.73 -13.47 -13.72
C PHE A 28 -5.17 -12.01 -13.83
N ASP A 29 -4.27 -11.07 -14.13
CA ASP A 29 -4.54 -9.62 -14.07
C ASP A 29 -5.75 -9.20 -14.91
N ILE A 30 -5.76 -9.52 -16.21
CA ILE A 30 -6.86 -9.15 -17.12
C ILE A 30 -8.17 -9.86 -16.73
N SER A 31 -8.10 -11.14 -16.39
CA SER A 31 -9.28 -11.92 -15.99
C SER A 31 -9.95 -11.35 -14.74
N ILE A 32 -9.14 -10.99 -13.74
CA ILE A 32 -9.61 -10.36 -12.50
C ILE A 32 -10.16 -8.95 -12.81
N ALA A 33 -9.48 -8.17 -13.65
CA ALA A 33 -9.94 -6.85 -14.05
C ALA A 33 -11.32 -6.91 -14.73
N HIS A 34 -11.53 -7.87 -15.65
CA HIS A 34 -12.83 -8.10 -16.29
C HIS A 34 -13.92 -8.45 -15.28
N TRP A 35 -13.62 -9.31 -14.31
CA TRP A 35 -14.55 -9.67 -13.25
C TRP A 35 -15.03 -8.44 -12.48
N PHE A 36 -14.12 -7.59 -12.00
CA PHE A 36 -14.48 -6.39 -11.25
C PHE A 36 -15.12 -5.30 -12.13
N TYR A 37 -14.74 -5.20 -13.39
CA TYR A 37 -15.35 -4.25 -14.33
C TYR A 37 -16.84 -4.51 -14.57
N GLY A 38 -17.31 -5.74 -14.39
CA GLY A 38 -18.73 -6.08 -14.38
C GLY A 38 -19.54 -5.37 -13.28
N TYR A 39 -18.89 -4.97 -12.18
CA TYR A 39 -19.54 -4.32 -11.03
C TYR A 39 -19.48 -2.78 -11.09
N ARG A 40 -18.95 -2.18 -12.16
CA ARG A 40 -18.69 -0.72 -12.25
C ARG A 40 -19.91 0.18 -12.08
N HIS A 41 -21.13 -0.33 -12.26
CA HIS A 41 -22.38 0.42 -12.11
C HIS A 41 -23.10 0.12 -10.78
N THR A 42 -22.43 -0.58 -9.85
CA THR A 42 -23.01 -0.93 -8.56
C THR A 42 -22.68 0.11 -7.49
N ARG A 43 -23.55 0.24 -6.49
CA ARG A 43 -23.28 1.10 -5.32
C ARG A 43 -22.02 0.69 -4.57
N LEU A 44 -21.66 -0.59 -4.62
CA LEU A 44 -20.44 -1.10 -4.00
C LEU A 44 -19.19 -0.55 -4.70
N HIS A 45 -19.18 -0.52 -6.03
CA HIS A 45 -18.13 0.16 -6.80
C HIS A 45 -18.01 1.63 -6.37
N ASP A 46 -19.11 2.37 -6.34
CA ASP A 46 -19.08 3.81 -6.01
C ASP A 46 -18.63 4.07 -4.57
N PHE A 47 -19.05 3.23 -3.63
CA PHE A 47 -18.57 3.27 -2.25
C PHE A 47 -17.06 3.04 -2.17
N CYS A 48 -16.54 2.02 -2.86
CA CYS A 48 -15.11 1.70 -2.87
C CYS A 48 -14.27 2.76 -3.60
N ALA A 49 -14.77 3.30 -4.72
CA ALA A 49 -14.09 4.26 -5.57
C ALA A 49 -14.03 5.66 -4.95
N ASN A 50 -15.09 6.07 -4.24
CA ASN A 50 -15.20 7.42 -3.69
C ASN A 50 -14.95 7.44 -2.18
N PHE A 51 -15.85 6.84 -1.38
CA PHE A 51 -15.79 6.94 0.08
C PHE A 51 -14.58 6.22 0.66
N TYR A 52 -14.44 4.92 0.38
CA TYR A 52 -13.40 4.10 0.99
C TYR A 52 -12.00 4.46 0.49
N ALA A 53 -11.89 4.85 -0.79
CA ALA A 53 -10.68 5.42 -1.36
C ALA A 53 -10.24 6.69 -0.63
N THR A 54 -11.18 7.62 -0.43
CA THR A 54 -10.90 8.89 0.25
C THR A 54 -10.50 8.62 1.70
N LEU A 55 -11.22 7.76 2.42
CA LEU A 55 -10.94 7.43 3.81
C LEU A 55 -9.48 6.95 4.01
N PHE A 56 -9.00 6.06 3.15
CA PHE A 56 -7.64 5.49 3.23
C PHE A 56 -6.64 6.09 2.24
N MET A 57 -6.87 7.33 1.83
CA MET A 57 -6.00 8.03 0.90
C MET A 57 -4.56 8.13 1.48
N PRO A 58 -3.51 7.94 0.65
CA PRO A 58 -2.12 8.04 1.09
C PRO A 58 -1.78 9.36 1.82
N ALA A 59 -2.43 10.48 1.46
CA ALA A 59 -2.22 11.75 2.13
C ALA A 59 -2.66 11.75 3.61
N HIS A 60 -3.70 10.99 3.98
CA HIS A 60 -4.08 10.85 5.40
C HIS A 60 -3.03 10.09 6.20
N TRP A 61 -2.42 9.06 5.59
CA TRP A 61 -1.30 8.34 6.20
C TRP A 61 -0.07 9.23 6.36
N LEU A 62 0.23 10.08 5.37
CA LEU A 62 1.31 11.07 5.47
C LEU A 62 1.06 12.07 6.59
N PHE A 63 -0.17 12.60 6.69
CA PHE A 63 -0.55 13.49 7.78
C PHE A 63 -0.37 12.80 9.15
N ALA A 64 -0.81 11.55 9.28
CA ALA A 64 -0.59 10.76 10.48
C ALA A 64 0.91 10.56 10.78
N ALA A 65 1.75 10.35 9.77
CA ALA A 65 3.21 10.23 9.93
C ALA A 65 3.86 11.54 10.41
N ILE A 66 3.41 12.69 9.90
CA ILE A 66 3.87 14.02 10.36
C ILE A 66 3.50 14.23 11.82
N VAL A 67 2.23 13.99 12.19
CA VAL A 67 1.77 14.08 13.58
C VAL A 67 2.57 13.12 14.47
N SER A 68 2.77 11.87 14.03
CA SER A 68 3.58 10.89 14.75
C SER A 68 5.02 11.36 14.95
N THR A 69 5.62 12.05 13.97
CA THR A 69 6.97 12.62 14.12
C THR A 69 7.00 13.70 15.20
N VAL A 70 6.00 14.58 15.25
CA VAL A 70 5.88 15.60 16.31
C VAL A 70 5.72 14.92 17.68
N CYS A 71 4.86 13.90 17.78
CA CYS A 71 4.70 13.10 19.00
C CYS A 71 6.01 12.43 19.41
N ALA A 72 6.80 11.92 18.46
CA ALA A 72 8.09 11.30 18.74
C ALA A 72 9.10 12.29 19.33
N LEU A 73 9.17 13.50 18.77
CA LEU A 73 10.05 14.57 19.26
C LEU A 73 9.60 15.04 20.65
N TRP A 74 8.30 15.19 20.86
CA TRP A 74 7.74 15.53 22.17
C TRP A 74 8.05 14.45 23.22
N ALA A 75 7.80 13.18 22.89
CA ALA A 75 8.09 12.04 23.75
C ALA A 75 9.56 12.04 24.19
N LYS A 76 10.47 12.25 23.23
CA LYS A 76 11.92 12.24 23.48
C LYS A 76 12.38 13.42 24.33
N TYR A 77 11.99 14.64 23.96
CA TYR A 77 12.59 15.86 24.53
C TYR A 77 11.79 16.47 25.68
N ARG A 78 10.49 16.18 25.80
CA ARG A 78 9.65 16.71 26.89
C ARG A 78 9.33 15.66 27.95
N LEU A 79 9.07 14.42 27.53
CA LEU A 79 8.67 13.36 28.46
C LEU A 79 9.82 12.42 28.85
N GLY A 80 10.93 12.42 28.10
CA GLY A 80 12.01 11.45 28.27
C GLY A 80 11.63 10.00 27.91
N ASP A 81 10.43 9.77 27.34
CA ASP A 81 9.94 8.45 26.98
C ASP A 81 10.51 8.00 25.63
N ARG A 82 11.67 7.34 25.70
CA ARG A 82 12.36 6.79 24.53
C ARG A 82 11.57 5.69 23.82
N ARG A 83 10.73 4.94 24.55
CA ARG A 83 9.95 3.85 23.96
C ARG A 83 8.85 4.40 23.07
N MET A 84 8.10 5.39 23.56
CA MET A 84 7.08 6.08 22.76
C MET A 84 7.74 6.81 21.58
N ALA A 85 8.86 7.50 21.81
CA ALA A 85 9.59 8.19 20.76
C ALA A 85 10.00 7.25 19.60
N HIS A 86 10.61 6.11 19.92
CA HIS A 86 10.99 5.12 18.91
C HIS A 86 9.79 4.54 18.18
N GLY A 87 8.70 4.26 18.89
CA GLY A 87 7.48 3.73 18.28
C GLY A 87 6.86 4.68 17.26
N CYS A 88 6.69 5.93 17.65
CA CYS A 88 6.15 6.98 16.78
C CYS A 88 7.07 7.27 15.58
N PHE A 89 8.38 7.28 15.78
CA PHE A 89 9.35 7.46 14.70
C PHE A 89 9.35 6.28 13.73
N PHE A 90 9.28 5.05 14.24
CA PHE A 90 9.20 3.85 13.40
C PHE A 90 7.96 3.88 12.50
N PHE A 91 6.79 4.21 13.04
CA PHE A 91 5.56 4.37 12.26
C PHE A 91 5.73 5.41 11.15
N ALA A 92 6.25 6.60 11.50
CA ALA A 92 6.45 7.68 10.53
C ALA A 92 7.43 7.29 9.42
N ALA A 93 8.56 6.67 9.79
CA ALA A 93 9.56 6.19 8.86
C ALA A 93 9.01 5.10 7.93
N ALA A 94 8.19 4.18 8.43
CA ALA A 94 7.57 3.12 7.65
C ALA A 94 6.62 3.68 6.57
N ILE A 95 5.77 4.64 6.93
CA ILE A 95 4.89 5.33 5.96
C ILE A 95 5.72 6.07 4.92
N PHE A 96 6.68 6.89 5.35
CA PHE A 96 7.49 7.70 4.44
C PHE A 96 8.28 6.84 3.46
N ALA A 97 8.98 5.81 3.95
CA ALA A 97 9.72 4.86 3.12
C ALA A 97 8.79 4.18 2.10
N THR A 98 7.60 3.74 2.53
CA THR A 98 6.60 3.13 1.65
C THR A 98 6.17 4.07 0.54
N MET A 99 5.88 5.34 0.85
CA MET A 99 5.47 6.33 -0.14
C MET A 99 6.56 6.60 -1.17
N VAL A 100 7.82 6.75 -0.73
CA VAL A 100 8.97 6.96 -1.60
C VAL A 100 9.18 5.77 -2.53
N ILE A 101 9.14 4.53 -1.99
CA ILE A 101 9.30 3.30 -2.78
C ILE A 101 8.18 3.17 -3.81
N VAL A 102 6.92 3.36 -3.40
CA VAL A 102 5.76 3.30 -4.31
C VAL A 102 5.87 4.33 -5.41
N TRP A 103 6.24 5.57 -5.09
CA TRP A 103 6.38 6.63 -6.08
C TRP A 103 7.48 6.32 -7.09
N GLY A 104 8.66 5.88 -6.61
CA GLY A 104 9.77 5.47 -7.48
C GLY A 104 9.40 4.31 -8.40
N LEU A 105 8.73 3.28 -7.86
CA LEU A 105 8.26 2.13 -8.65
C LEU A 105 7.20 2.52 -9.68
N LYS A 106 6.27 3.42 -9.34
CA LYS A 106 5.25 3.90 -10.29
C LYS A 106 5.86 4.62 -11.48
N LEU A 107 6.85 5.48 -11.22
CA LEU A 107 7.59 6.15 -12.27
C LEU A 107 8.37 5.14 -13.12
N GLY A 108 9.08 4.21 -12.49
CA GLY A 108 9.86 3.20 -13.19
C GLY A 108 9.01 2.30 -14.08
N LEU A 109 7.94 1.72 -13.55
CA LEU A 109 7.11 0.73 -14.22
C LEU A 109 6.13 1.36 -15.23
N GLY A 110 5.40 2.40 -14.83
CA GLY A 110 4.39 3.01 -15.72
C GLY A 110 3.30 2.04 -16.22
N ARG A 111 2.77 1.16 -15.35
CA ARG A 111 1.71 0.17 -15.70
C ARG A 111 0.34 0.84 -15.92
N TYR A 112 -0.28 0.61 -17.08
CA TYR A 112 -1.61 1.13 -17.44
C TYR A 112 -2.70 0.71 -16.43
N ARG A 113 -3.57 1.63 -16.05
CA ARG A 113 -4.73 1.31 -15.19
C ARG A 113 -5.71 0.38 -15.93
N PRO A 114 -6.48 -0.44 -15.19
CA PRO A 114 -7.53 -1.27 -15.80
C PRO A 114 -8.49 -0.49 -16.69
N THR A 115 -8.82 0.76 -16.32
CA THR A 115 -9.69 1.65 -17.13
C THR A 115 -9.14 1.90 -18.54
N GLU A 116 -7.81 2.01 -18.70
CA GLU A 116 -7.17 2.24 -20.00
C GLU A 116 -7.28 1.02 -20.93
N TYR A 117 -7.28 -0.18 -20.35
CA TYR A 117 -7.53 -1.40 -21.11
C TYR A 117 -8.96 -1.43 -21.64
N PHE A 118 -9.97 -1.14 -20.80
CA PHE A 118 -11.37 -1.17 -21.23
C PHE A 118 -11.75 -0.04 -22.20
N GLN A 119 -11.16 1.15 -22.05
CA GLN A 119 -11.50 2.32 -22.87
C GLN A 119 -10.63 2.44 -24.13
N HIS A 120 -9.35 2.10 -24.04
CA HIS A 120 -8.35 2.37 -25.09
C HIS A 120 -7.59 1.12 -25.55
N GLN A 121 -7.91 -0.07 -25.01
CA GLN A 121 -7.19 -1.32 -25.31
C GLN A 121 -5.68 -1.26 -24.99
N LEU A 122 -5.31 -0.42 -24.00
CA LEU A 122 -3.93 -0.26 -23.56
C LEU A 122 -3.66 -1.16 -22.35
N TYR A 123 -2.71 -2.07 -22.47
CA TYR A 123 -2.25 -2.96 -21.40
C TYR A 123 -0.71 -3.02 -21.35
N GLY A 124 -0.17 -3.31 -20.18
CA GLY A 124 1.26 -3.43 -19.96
C GLY A 124 1.92 -2.19 -19.39
N PHE A 125 3.20 -2.02 -19.71
CA PHE A 125 4.07 -1.02 -19.11
C PHE A 125 4.49 0.01 -20.14
N SER A 126 4.33 1.30 -19.80
CA SER A 126 4.83 2.41 -20.61
C SER A 126 6.27 2.78 -20.29
N TRP A 127 6.79 2.34 -19.12
CA TRP A 127 8.11 2.62 -18.55
C TRP A 127 8.44 4.12 -18.42
N LEU A 128 9.00 4.53 -17.28
CA LEU A 128 9.43 5.93 -17.04
C LEU A 128 8.34 6.99 -17.32
N SER A 129 7.08 6.66 -17.09
CA SER A 129 5.96 7.56 -17.36
C SER A 129 5.54 8.33 -16.11
N THR A 130 5.14 9.59 -16.29
CA THR A 130 4.55 10.45 -15.25
C THR A 130 3.03 10.56 -15.35
N LYS A 131 2.42 9.92 -16.36
CA LYS A 131 0.98 10.02 -16.60
C LYS A 131 0.19 9.25 -15.55
N TYR A 132 -0.85 9.87 -15.00
CA TYR A 132 -1.74 9.25 -14.01
C TYR A 132 -2.36 7.93 -14.50
N ALA A 133 -2.72 7.88 -15.79
CA ALA A 133 -3.26 6.70 -16.48
C ALA A 133 -2.32 5.48 -16.42
N THR A 134 -1.01 5.71 -16.24
CA THR A 134 0.03 4.67 -16.18
C THR A 134 0.56 4.42 -14.77
N HIS A 135 -0.08 4.96 -13.73
CA HIS A 135 0.39 4.87 -12.34
C HIS A 135 -0.44 3.92 -11.49
N SER A 136 -0.73 2.74 -12.02
CA SER A 136 -1.50 1.72 -11.29
C SER A 136 -0.63 0.75 -10.48
N MET A 137 0.60 0.44 -10.90
CA MET A 137 1.45 -0.50 -10.18
C MET A 137 2.66 0.19 -9.54
N PRO A 138 2.94 0.00 -8.24
CA PRO A 138 2.09 -0.64 -7.21
C PRO A 138 0.97 0.28 -6.67
N SER A 139 0.00 -0.28 -5.96
CA SER A 139 -1.09 0.49 -5.33
C SER A 139 -0.61 1.30 -4.12
N GLY A 140 -0.76 2.62 -4.18
CA GLY A 140 -0.42 3.51 -3.07
C GLY A 140 -1.31 3.32 -1.85
N HIS A 141 -2.63 3.20 -2.05
CA HIS A 141 -3.59 2.99 -0.94
C HIS A 141 -3.29 1.69 -0.19
N SER A 142 -3.09 0.61 -0.94
CA SER A 142 -2.80 -0.71 -0.36
C SER A 142 -1.48 -0.67 0.39
N ALA A 143 -0.41 -0.18 -0.24
CA ALA A 143 0.91 -0.14 0.37
C ALA A 143 0.93 0.70 1.66
N THR A 144 0.36 1.91 1.65
CA THR A 144 0.33 2.75 2.85
C THR A 144 -0.60 2.19 3.93
N ALA A 145 -1.69 1.51 3.57
CA ALA A 145 -2.56 0.84 4.54
C ALA A 145 -1.84 -0.33 5.22
N PHE A 146 -1.16 -1.20 4.47
CA PHE A 146 -0.34 -2.27 5.03
C PHE A 146 0.76 -1.72 5.93
N ALA A 147 1.51 -0.71 5.46
CA ALA A 147 2.55 -0.07 6.25
C ALA A 147 2.00 0.54 7.54
N GLY A 148 0.90 1.30 7.46
CA GLY A 148 0.32 1.99 8.60
C GLY A 148 -0.27 1.04 9.64
N PHE A 149 -1.20 0.17 9.23
CA PHE A 149 -1.87 -0.74 10.14
C PHE A 149 -0.91 -1.75 10.78
N TYR A 150 0.03 -2.31 9.99
CA TYR A 150 0.99 -3.26 10.52
C TYR A 150 2.00 -2.58 11.46
N SER A 151 2.45 -1.35 11.13
CA SER A 151 3.30 -0.58 12.05
C SER A 151 2.61 -0.34 13.38
N ILE A 152 1.31 0.02 13.36
CA ILE A 152 0.49 0.14 14.57
C ILE A 152 0.46 -1.18 15.34
N SER A 153 0.16 -2.32 14.69
CA SER A 153 0.06 -3.59 15.41
C SER A 153 1.35 -4.00 16.11
N LEU A 154 2.51 -3.68 15.51
CA LEU A 154 3.83 -3.93 16.10
C LEU A 154 4.12 -3.08 17.35
N LEU A 155 3.55 -1.88 17.48
CA LEU A 155 3.73 -1.03 18.66
C LEU A 155 3.04 -1.62 19.90
N TRP A 156 1.83 -2.14 19.74
CA TRP A 156 1.06 -2.71 20.85
C TRP A 156 1.35 -4.20 21.09
N ARG A 157 2.01 -4.90 20.15
CA ARG A 157 2.45 -6.30 20.27
C ARG A 157 1.34 -7.29 20.67
N ARG A 158 0.09 -7.01 20.30
CA ARG A 158 -1.04 -7.93 20.53
C ARG A 158 -1.34 -8.69 19.25
N SER A 159 -1.41 -10.02 19.32
CA SER A 159 -1.66 -10.89 18.16
C SER A 159 -2.97 -10.55 17.43
N TRP A 160 -4.05 -10.29 18.18
CA TRP A 160 -5.34 -9.91 17.60
C TRP A 160 -5.28 -8.57 16.84
N LEU A 161 -4.45 -7.61 17.29
CA LEU A 161 -4.26 -6.35 16.57
C LEU A 161 -3.53 -6.57 15.24
N THR A 162 -2.60 -7.52 15.20
CA THR A 162 -1.94 -7.90 13.95
C THR A 162 -2.95 -8.51 12.98
N VAL A 163 -3.78 -9.45 13.43
CA VAL A 163 -4.84 -10.02 12.57
C VAL A 163 -5.78 -8.93 12.06
N LEU A 164 -6.24 -8.04 12.94
CA LEU A 164 -7.10 -6.92 12.56
C LEU A 164 -6.42 -5.98 11.55
N ALA A 165 -5.14 -5.66 11.75
CA ALA A 165 -4.36 -4.84 10.83
C ALA A 165 -4.28 -5.48 9.43
N TRP A 166 -4.05 -6.78 9.35
CA TRP A 166 -4.03 -7.52 8.09
C TRP A 166 -5.40 -7.49 7.40
N LEU A 167 -6.49 -7.69 8.16
CA LEU A 167 -7.85 -7.64 7.61
C LEU A 167 -8.19 -6.24 7.05
N LEU A 168 -7.89 -5.18 7.79
CA LEU A 168 -8.15 -3.81 7.37
C LEU A 168 -7.29 -3.40 6.17
N ALA A 169 -6.01 -3.77 6.15
CA ALA A 169 -5.14 -3.48 5.01
C ALA A 169 -5.59 -4.27 3.76
N SER A 170 -6.01 -5.52 3.93
CA SER A 170 -6.55 -6.35 2.84
C SER A 170 -7.87 -5.83 2.32
N SER A 171 -8.76 -5.29 3.17
CA SER A 171 -10.01 -4.67 2.71
C SER A 171 -9.75 -3.40 1.90
N VAL A 172 -8.72 -2.62 2.25
CA VAL A 172 -8.24 -1.50 1.41
C VAL A 172 -7.70 -1.99 0.07
N ALA A 173 -6.93 -3.08 0.05
CA ALA A 173 -6.49 -3.64 -1.23
C ALA A 173 -7.65 -4.13 -2.10
N MET A 174 -8.62 -4.83 -1.51
CA MET A 174 -9.81 -5.30 -2.23
C MET A 174 -10.66 -4.16 -2.77
N SER A 175 -10.82 -3.08 -2.01
CA SER A 175 -11.58 -1.91 -2.47
C SER A 175 -10.95 -1.26 -3.72
N ARG A 176 -9.63 -1.36 -3.87
CA ARG A 176 -8.90 -0.82 -5.03
C ARG A 176 -9.15 -1.63 -6.29
N LEU A 177 -9.30 -2.95 -6.17
CA LEU A 177 -9.71 -3.83 -7.26
C LEU A 177 -11.16 -3.55 -7.66
N MET A 178 -12.07 -3.47 -6.66
CA MET A 178 -13.49 -3.16 -6.89
C MET A 178 -13.69 -1.80 -7.56
N ALA A 179 -12.84 -0.81 -7.26
CA ALA A 179 -12.87 0.51 -7.88
C ALA A 179 -12.23 0.56 -9.29
N GLY A 180 -11.75 -0.57 -9.83
CA GLY A 180 -11.08 -0.63 -11.14
C GLY A 180 -9.79 0.20 -11.24
N ALA A 181 -9.19 0.55 -10.09
CA ALA A 181 -8.07 1.47 -10.04
C ALA A 181 -6.69 0.77 -10.14
N HIS A 182 -6.65 -0.52 -9.80
CA HIS A 182 -5.45 -1.33 -9.68
C HIS A 182 -5.69 -2.70 -10.29
#